data_AF-A0A3M2D9S1-F1
#
_entry.id   AF-A0A3M2D9S1-F1
#
_cell.length_a   1.000
_cell.length_b   1.000
_cell.length_c   1.000
_cell.angle_alpha   90.00
_cell.angle_beta   90.00
_cell.angle_gamma   90.00
#
_symmetry.space_group_name_H-M   'P 1'
#
loop_
_entity.id
_entity.type
_entity.pdbx_description
1 polymer ?
#
loop_
_entity_poly.entity_id
_entity_poly.type
_entity_poly.pdbx_seq_one_letter_code
_entity_poly.pdbx_strand_id
1 'polypeptide(L)'
;MISDSLLQAVAIFGVFLVASVVIDKALKNIEARFDAAASESFRLMSNSQKAILLFIGLVLALSKLGFDVAGVVAGLGLTGFALGFALKDAISNLVAGIMIILYKPIRLGQTIELAGSKGKV
;
A
#
# COMPACT_ATOMS: atom_id res chain seq x y z
N MET A 1 2.88 -11.28 34.94
CA MET A 1 2.02 -11.88 33.90
C MET A 1 1.07 -10.85 33.26
N ILE A 2 0.12 -10.23 33.98
CA ILE A 2 -0.74 -9.17 33.40
C ILE A 2 0.07 -7.89 33.10
N SER A 3 1.01 -7.53 33.98
CA SER A 3 1.95 -6.41 33.79
C SER A 3 2.77 -6.51 32.51
N ASP A 4 3.21 -7.73 32.16
CA ASP A 4 4.11 -7.98 31.04
C ASP A 4 3.36 -7.90 29.70
N SER A 5 2.14 -8.45 29.65
CA SER A 5 1.26 -8.32 28.50
C SER A 5 0.83 -6.87 28.24
N LEU A 6 0.57 -6.12 29.31
CA LEU A 6 0.20 -4.71 29.21
C LEU A 6 1.38 -3.86 28.72
N LEU A 7 2.59 -4.12 29.24
CA LEU A 7 3.81 -3.47 28.77
C LEU A 7 4.07 -3.78 27.28
N GLN A 8 3.92 -5.04 26.85
CA GLN A 8 4.07 -5.43 25.46
C GLN A 8 3.04 -4.78 24.54
N ALA A 9 1.76 -4.71 24.95
CA ALA A 9 0.71 -4.06 24.19
C ALA A 9 0.99 -2.56 23.99
N VAL A 10 1.39 -1.86 25.06
CA VAL A 10 1.77 -0.45 25.01
C VAL A 10 3.03 -0.23 24.16
N ALA A 11 4.03 -1.11 24.29
CA ALA A 11 5.25 -1.03 23.48
C ALA A 11 4.95 -1.19 21.99
N ILE A 12 4.13 -2.20 21.61
CA ILE A 12 3.72 -2.41 20.22
C ILE A 12 2.96 -1.19 19.70
N PHE A 13 1.94 -0.73 20.44
CA PHE A 13 1.17 0.43 20.02
C PHE A 13 2.04 1.69 19.90
N GLY A 14 2.98 1.87 20.83
CA GLY A 14 3.98 2.94 20.79
C GLY A 14 4.88 2.88 19.56
N VAL A 15 5.35 1.69 19.16
CA VAL A 15 6.14 1.51 17.94
C VAL A 15 5.32 1.91 16.70
N PHE A 16 4.05 1.49 16.61
CA PHE A 16 3.19 1.87 15.49
C PHE A 16 2.86 3.37 15.47
N LEU A 17 2.69 3.99 16.64
CA LEU A 17 2.54 5.45 16.75
C LEU A 17 3.79 6.17 16.23
N VAL A 18 4.97 5.80 16.71
CA VAL A 18 6.23 6.41 16.26
C VAL A 18 6.43 6.19 14.76
N ALA A 19 6.20 4.97 14.26
CA ALA A 19 6.28 4.68 12.83
C ALA A 19 5.31 5.55 12.01
N SER A 20 4.08 5.74 12.49
CA SER A 20 3.08 6.58 11.79
C SER A 20 3.58 8.02 11.64
N VAL A 21 4.16 8.59 12.69
CA VAL A 21 4.69 9.97 12.71
C VAL A 21 5.96 10.08 11.85
N VAL A 22 6.85 9.09 11.89
CA VAL A 22 8.08 9.08 11.10
C VAL A 22 7.76 9.05 9.60
N ILE A 23 6.82 8.18 9.20
CA ILE A 23 6.39 8.08 7.81
C ILE A 23 5.63 9.34 7.38
N ASP A 24 4.74 9.90 8.21
CA ASP A 24 4.07 11.18 7.94
C ASP A 24 5.09 12.30 7.67
N LYS A 25 6.15 12.36 8.47
CA LYS A 25 7.22 13.34 8.30
C LYS A 25 8.02 13.09 7.02
N ALA A 26 8.30 11.84 6.69
CA ALA A 26 8.95 11.48 5.43
C ALA A 26 8.10 11.86 4.21
N LEU A 27 6.79 11.59 4.25
CA LEU A 27 5.85 11.96 3.19
C LEU A 27 5.79 13.48 3.01
N LYS A 28 5.69 14.25 4.09
CA LYS A 28 5.69 15.72 4.04
C LYS A 28 7.02 16.30 3.53
N ASN A 29 8.15 15.68 3.88
CA ASN A 29 9.46 16.09 3.37
C ASN A 29 9.61 15.85 1.87
N ILE A 30 8.95 14.82 1.34
CA ILE A 30 8.88 14.52 -0.09
C ILE A 30 7.91 15.49 -0.78
N GLU A 31 6.73 15.71 -0.21
CA GLU A 31 5.72 16.65 -0.69
C GLU A 31 6.28 18.05 -0.90
N ALA A 32 7.13 18.53 0.02
CA ALA A 32 7.81 19.83 -0.09
C ALA A 32 8.69 19.98 -1.34
N ARG A 33 8.96 18.90 -2.08
CA ARG A 33 9.73 18.88 -3.33
C ARG A 33 8.85 18.83 -4.59
N PHE A 34 7.52 18.73 -4.45
CA PHE A 34 6.58 18.61 -5.56
C PHE A 34 5.61 19.81 -5.64
N ASP A 35 5.05 20.05 -6.83
CA ASP A 35 4.09 21.13 -7.09
C ASP A 35 2.78 21.01 -6.28
N ALA A 36 2.06 22.13 -6.16
CA ALA A 36 0.80 22.23 -5.41
C ALA A 36 -0.26 21.19 -5.85
N ALA A 37 -0.27 20.73 -7.10
CA ALA A 37 -1.18 19.69 -7.57
C ALA A 37 -0.90 18.30 -6.95
N ALA A 38 0.35 18.00 -6.61
CA ALA A 38 0.70 16.74 -5.94
C ALA A 38 0.37 16.77 -4.44
N SER A 39 0.32 17.96 -3.83
CA SER A 39 0.09 18.14 -2.39
C SER A 39 -1.22 17.51 -1.90
N GLU A 40 -2.27 17.53 -2.71
CA GLU A 40 -3.55 16.93 -2.34
C GLU A 40 -3.47 15.40 -2.30
N SER A 41 -2.80 14.77 -3.26
CA SER A 41 -2.56 13.33 -3.25
C SER A 41 -1.66 12.92 -2.07
N PHE A 42 -0.63 13.70 -1.76
CA PHE A 42 0.24 13.46 -0.60
C PHE A 42 -0.52 13.55 0.73
N ARG A 43 -1.43 14.53 0.86
CA ARG A 43 -2.29 14.68 2.04
C ARG A 43 -3.21 13.49 2.24
N LEU A 44 -3.83 12.97 1.16
CA LEU A 44 -4.67 11.77 1.23
C LEU A 44 -3.86 10.52 1.59
N MET A 45 -2.64 10.38 1.05
CA MET A 45 -1.73 9.27 1.37
C MET A 45 -1.31 9.30 2.84
N SER A 46 -0.93 10.46 3.38
CA SER A 46 -0.55 10.63 4.79
C SER A 46 -1.69 10.23 5.74
N ASN A 47 -2.90 10.77 5.50
CA ASN A 47 -4.04 10.42 6.35
C ASN A 47 -4.41 8.93 6.27
N SER A 48 -4.35 8.33 5.07
CA SER A 48 -4.70 6.91 4.87
C SER A 48 -3.67 5.99 5.53
N GLN A 49 -2.38 6.28 5.37
CA GLN A 49 -1.31 5.50 5.99
C GLN A 49 -1.42 5.54 7.52
N LYS A 50 -1.70 6.70 8.10
CA LYS A 50 -1.83 6.84 9.55
C LYS A 50 -2.99 6.01 10.08
N ALA A 51 -4.15 6.07 9.42
CA ALA A 51 -5.30 5.24 9.79
C ALA A 51 -4.97 3.74 9.75
N ILE A 52 -4.31 3.27 8.69
CA ILE A 52 -3.93 1.87 8.53
C ILE A 52 -2.95 1.42 9.62
N LEU A 53 -1.89 2.19 9.88
CA LEU A 53 -0.88 1.81 10.87
C LEU A 53 -1.43 1.81 12.29
N LEU A 54 -2.25 2.79 12.65
CA LEU A 54 -2.88 2.81 13.97
C LEU A 54 -3.87 1.68 14.14
N PHE A 55 -4.62 1.34 13.08
CA PHE A 55 -5.53 0.20 13.10
C PHE A 55 -4.77 -1.11 13.31
N ILE A 56 -3.68 -1.36 12.58
CA ILE A 56 -2.84 -2.56 12.75
C ILE A 56 -2.23 -2.59 14.16
N GLY A 57 -1.67 -1.47 14.61
CA GLY A 57 -1.09 -1.37 15.96
C GLY A 57 -2.10 -1.67 17.06
N LEU A 58 -3.35 -1.21 16.90
CA LEU A 58 -4.44 -1.49 17.83
C LEU A 58 -4.82 -2.97 17.84
N VAL A 59 -5.00 -3.59 16.66
CA VAL A 59 -5.33 -5.02 16.55
C VAL A 59 -4.24 -5.89 17.20
N LEU A 60 -2.97 -5.58 16.98
CA LEU A 60 -1.87 -6.32 17.59
C LEU A 60 -1.77 -6.09 19.11
N ALA A 61 -2.04 -4.87 19.58
CA ALA A 61 -2.09 -4.58 21.01
C ALA A 61 -3.23 -5.35 21.71
N LEU A 62 -4.42 -5.39 21.10
CA LEU A 62 -5.55 -6.17 21.61
C LEU A 62 -5.22 -7.67 21.68
N SER A 63 -4.53 -8.21 20.67
CA SER A 63 -4.06 -9.60 20.69
C SER A 63 -3.17 -9.91 21.90
N LYS A 64 -2.27 -8.99 22.29
CA LYS A 64 -1.42 -9.17 23.48
C LYS A 64 -2.18 -9.08 24.80
N LEU A 65 -3.29 -8.36 24.83
CA LEU A 65 -4.18 -8.29 25.99
C LEU A 65 -5.07 -9.54 26.13
N GLY A 66 -4.97 -10.51 25.21
CA GLY A 66 -5.73 -11.76 25.26
C GLY A 66 -7.04 -11.74 24.49
N PHE A 67 -7.32 -10.69 23.71
CA PHE A 67 -8.46 -10.69 22.81
C PHE A 67 -8.18 -11.55 21.57
N ASP A 68 -9.17 -12.34 21.15
CA ASP A 68 -9.10 -13.07 19.89
C ASP A 68 -9.32 -12.10 18.72
N VAL A 69 -8.28 -11.91 17.93
CA VAL A 69 -8.29 -11.05 16.73
C VAL A 69 -8.34 -11.86 15.44
N ALA A 70 -8.47 -13.19 15.51
CA ALA A 70 -8.47 -14.06 14.34
C ALA A 70 -9.55 -13.66 13.33
N GLY A 71 -10.75 -13.31 13.81
CA GLY A 71 -11.84 -12.83 12.94
C GLY A 71 -11.50 -11.52 12.20
N VAL A 72 -10.84 -10.58 12.87
CA VAL A 72 -10.39 -9.32 12.26
C VAL A 72 -9.34 -9.60 11.19
N VAL A 73 -8.35 -10.44 11.51
CA VAL A 73 -7.28 -10.82 10.58
C VAL A 73 -7.85 -11.58 9.36
N ALA A 74 -8.82 -12.47 9.57
CA ALA A 74 -9.51 -13.17 8.49
C ALA A 74 -10.27 -12.19 7.57
N GLY A 75 -10.98 -11.21 8.15
CA GLY A 75 -11.67 -10.17 7.38
C GLY A 75 -10.71 -9.28 6.59
N LEU A 76 -9.56 -8.93 7.17
CA LEU A 76 -8.49 -8.21 6.45
C LEU A 76 -7.92 -9.04 5.30
N GLY A 77 -7.75 -10.35 5.50
CA GLY A 77 -7.32 -11.27 4.44
C GLY A 77 -8.31 -11.30 3.26
N LEU A 78 -9.60 -11.41 3.54
CA LEU A 78 -10.65 -11.38 2.52
C LEU A 78 -10.72 -10.03 1.80
N THR A 79 -10.60 -8.93 2.55
CA THR A 79 -10.58 -7.57 1.98
C THR A 79 -9.36 -7.35 1.10
N GLY A 80 -8.18 -7.81 1.55
CA GLY A 80 -6.95 -7.76 0.78
C GLY A 80 -7.03 -8.57 -0.51
N PHE A 81 -7.66 -9.75 -0.45
CA PHE A 81 -7.97 -10.54 -1.64
C PHE A 81 -8.87 -9.77 -2.62
N ALA A 82 -9.99 -9.22 -2.15
CA ALA A 82 -10.91 -8.45 -2.98
C ALA A 82 -10.22 -7.23 -3.63
N LEU A 83 -9.41 -6.50 -2.86
CA LEU A 83 -8.63 -5.37 -3.36
C LEU A 83 -7.59 -5.81 -4.41
N GLY A 84 -6.90 -6.92 -4.17
CA GLY A 84 -5.96 -7.50 -5.14
C GLY A 84 -6.65 -7.90 -6.45
N PHE A 85 -7.87 -8.43 -6.37
CA PHE A 85 -8.69 -8.71 -7.54
C PHE A 85 -9.09 -7.44 -8.29
N ALA A 86 -9.48 -6.39 -7.57
CA ALA A 86 -9.81 -5.10 -8.20
C ALA A 86 -8.60 -4.46 -8.91
N LEU A 87 -7.39 -4.69 -8.42
CA LEU A 87 -6.14 -4.17 -9.02
C LEU A 87 -5.51 -5.10 -10.06
N LYS A 88 -6.10 -6.27 -10.31
CA LYS A 88 -5.54 -7.32 -11.17
C LYS A 88 -5.16 -6.80 -12.56
N ASP A 89 -6.04 -6.04 -13.20
CA ASP A 89 -5.82 -5.56 -14.57
C ASP A 89 -4.74 -4.46 -14.62
N ALA A 90 -4.69 -3.58 -13.61
CA ALA A 90 -3.65 -2.57 -13.50
C ALA A 90 -2.26 -3.20 -13.35
N ILE A 91 -2.14 -4.22 -12.49
CA ILE A 91 -0.90 -4.98 -12.31
C ILE A 91 -0.54 -5.73 -13.61
N SER A 92 -1.53 -6.37 -14.26
CA SER A 92 -1.32 -7.07 -15.53
C SER A 92 -0.75 -6.14 -16.62
N ASN A 93 -1.30 -4.92 -16.72
CA ASN A 93 -0.83 -3.93 -17.69
C ASN A 93 0.57 -3.40 -17.35
N LEU A 94 0.89 -3.21 -16.07
CA LEU A 94 2.23 -2.82 -15.63
C LEU A 94 3.27 -3.90 -16.00
N VAL A 95 2.95 -5.17 -15.72
CA VAL A 95 3.82 -6.30 -16.07
C VAL A 95 3.99 -6.39 -17.59
N ALA A 96 2.92 -6.24 -18.37
CA ALA A 96 3.00 -6.21 -19.83
C ALA A 96 3.94 -5.10 -20.32
N GLY A 97 3.85 -3.90 -19.74
CA GLY A 97 4.75 -2.79 -20.03
C GLY A 97 6.23 -3.12 -19.75
N ILE A 98 6.51 -3.72 -18.59
CA ILE A 98 7.87 -4.16 -18.23
C ILE A 98 8.38 -5.22 -19.23
N MET A 99 7.54 -6.19 -19.61
CA MET A 99 7.90 -7.23 -20.58
C MET A 99 8.22 -6.66 -21.96
N ILE A 100 7.46 -5.64 -22.41
CA ILE A 100 7.75 -4.95 -23.67
C ILE A 100 9.14 -4.29 -23.61
N ILE A 101 9.50 -3.65 -22.50
CA ILE A 101 10.80 -2.99 -22.35
C ILE A 101 11.95 -4.02 -22.33
N LEU A 102 11.78 -5.12 -21.60
CA LEU A 102 12.83 -6.13 -21.43
C LEU A 102 13.08 -6.94 -22.69
N TYR A 103 12.02 -7.45 -23.32
CA TYR A 103 12.15 -8.32 -24.49
C TYR A 103 12.16 -7.57 -25.82
N LYS A 104 11.82 -6.27 -25.79
CA LYS A 104 11.71 -5.41 -26.98
C LYS A 104 11.03 -6.11 -28.18
N PRO A 105 9.85 -6.74 -27.98
CA PRO A 105 9.14 -7.42 -29.06
C PRO A 105 8.67 -6.44 -30.15
N ILE A 106 8.63 -5.14 -29.83
CA ILE A 106 8.15 -4.06 -30.68
C ILE A 106 9.21 -2.95 -30.67
N ARG A 107 9.50 -2.36 -31.84
CA ARG A 107 10.42 -1.21 -31.98
C ARG A 107 9.67 0.05 -32.45
N LEU A 108 10.17 1.21 -32.04
CA LEU A 108 9.64 2.51 -32.50
C LEU A 108 9.71 2.60 -34.03
N GLY A 109 8.63 3.07 -34.65
CA GLY A 109 8.53 3.18 -36.11
C GLY A 109 8.25 1.87 -36.85
N GLN A 110 8.05 0.76 -36.14
CA GLN A 110 7.59 -0.49 -36.72
C GLN A 110 6.07 -0.42 -36.97
N THR A 111 5.61 -0.90 -38.13
CA THR A 111 4.18 -1.12 -38.36
C THR A 111 3.79 -2.46 -37.75
N ILE A 112 2.82 -2.44 -36.84
CA ILE A 112 2.32 -3.64 -36.18
C ILE A 112 0.79 -3.70 -36.30
N GLU A 113 0.26 -4.91 -36.15
CA GLU A 113 -1.18 -5.16 -36.08
C GLU A 113 -1.51 -5.70 -34.69
N LEU A 114 -2.37 -4.99 -33.97
CA LEU A 114 -2.80 -5.33 -32.61
C LEU A 114 -4.32 -5.31 -32.55
N ALA A 115 -4.92 -6.41 -32.11
CA ALA A 115 -6.38 -6.55 -31.96
C ALA A 115 -7.19 -6.10 -33.22
N GLY A 116 -6.68 -6.41 -34.42
CA GLY A 116 -7.32 -6.05 -35.69
C GLY A 116 -7.11 -4.59 -36.14
N SER A 117 -6.30 -3.81 -35.42
CA SER A 117 -5.90 -2.46 -35.81
C SER A 117 -4.44 -2.43 -36.27
N LYS A 118 -4.19 -1.94 -37.48
CA LYS A 118 -2.86 -1.81 -38.07
C LYS A 118 -2.38 -0.37 -38.02
N GLY A 119 -1.22 -0.13 -37.42
CA GLY A 119 -0.65 1.20 -37.23
C GLY A 119 0.86 1.18 -37.07
N LYS A 120 1.47 2.36 -37.13
CA LYS A 120 2.89 2.54 -36.85
C LYS A 120 3.05 2.96 -35.39
N VAL A 121 3.98 2.32 -34.68
CA VAL A 121 4.33 2.60 -33.28
C VAL A 121 5.03 3.94 -33.16
#